data_AF-A0A8H2X724-F1
#
_entry.id   AF-A0A8H2X724-F1
#
_cell.length_a   1.000
_cell.length_b   1.000
_cell.length_c   1.000
_cell.angle_alpha   90.00
_cell.angle_beta   90.00
_cell.angle_gamma   90.00
#
_symmetry.space_group_name_H-M   'P 1'
#
loop_
_entity.id
_entity.type
_entity.pdbx_description
1 polymer ?
#
loop_
_entity_poly.entity_id
_entity_poly.type
_entity_poly.pdbx_seq_one_letter_code
_entity_poly.pdbx_strand_id
1 'polypeptide(L)'
;MSTTLPLFWPLSSASIDERLDASVKLINGLQQFQDSKAAAPAESDASEDDSDEYEDKGDSTKKLNEDLNSEDVKYALRRLIRGLASPRESSRLGFSVALTELLARLNTVDAAGIVSSILEASVTSNAMKGQEIRDTLFARLFGLTAVIQSDLLFRTSRLTTSLSAPNESGPAASTLAAFQTAITELINLGEKKSWLRESSWWSISLALKYLYSTQGLEWKDEAIEWMVETIYRGDQAKEWTPEKLALTLAFQELVPNQSWKDILAPTFRNQALVSSPNLPAIARILKETD
;
A
#
# COMPACT_ATOMS: atom_id res chain seq x y z
N MET A 1 -1.67 22.32 20.82
CA MET A 1 -0.42 21.52 20.80
C MET A 1 -0.79 20.03 20.77
N SER A 2 -0.38 19.29 19.74
CA SER A 2 -0.76 17.87 19.57
C SER A 2 -0.18 17.01 20.69
N THR A 3 -1.05 16.37 21.47
CA THR A 3 -0.69 15.50 22.60
C THR A 3 -0.13 14.15 22.14
N THR A 4 -0.19 13.85 20.84
CA THR A 4 0.32 12.59 20.25
C THR A 4 1.78 12.67 19.81
N LEU A 5 2.36 13.87 19.70
CA LEU A 5 3.75 14.06 19.24
C LEU A 5 4.79 13.19 19.98
N PRO A 6 4.73 13.03 21.32
CA PRO A 6 5.67 12.19 22.05
C PRO A 6 5.61 10.70 21.64
N LEU A 7 4.48 10.23 21.11
CA LEU A 7 4.25 8.82 20.77
C LEU A 7 4.95 8.41 19.45
N PHE A 8 5.40 9.37 18.64
CA PHE A 8 6.12 9.05 17.40
C PHE A 8 7.59 8.67 17.64
N TRP A 9 8.21 9.12 18.74
CA TRP A 9 9.62 8.81 19.00
C TRP A 9 9.85 7.32 19.27
N PRO A 10 9.05 6.65 20.12
CA PRO A 10 9.28 5.24 20.42
C PRO A 10 8.93 4.30 19.26
N LEU A 11 8.23 4.76 18.20
CA LEU A 11 8.08 4.00 16.94
C LEU A 11 9.45 3.70 16.29
N SER A 12 10.48 4.48 16.62
CA SER A 12 11.85 4.25 16.14
C SER A 12 12.71 3.43 17.09
N SER A 13 12.17 2.97 18.22
CA SER A 13 12.91 2.17 19.20
C SER A 13 13.45 0.88 18.58
N ALA A 14 14.60 0.42 19.06
CA ALA A 14 15.13 -0.90 18.70
C ALA A 14 14.28 -2.04 19.29
N SER A 15 13.62 -1.80 20.44
CA SER A 15 12.76 -2.78 21.10
C SER A 15 11.44 -2.96 20.34
N ILE A 16 11.09 -4.21 20.02
CA ILE A 16 9.82 -4.55 19.37
C ILE A 16 8.65 -4.16 20.28
N ASP A 17 8.74 -4.49 21.56
CA ASP A 17 7.66 -4.25 22.53
C ASP A 17 7.38 -2.75 22.70
N GLU A 18 8.43 -1.92 22.73
CA GLU A 18 8.27 -0.45 22.79
C GLU A 18 7.62 0.10 21.52
N ARG A 19 7.97 -0.42 20.34
CA ARG A 19 7.32 -0.02 19.08
C ARG A 19 5.84 -0.40 19.07
N LEU A 20 5.51 -1.61 19.52
CA LEU A 20 4.11 -2.08 19.57
C LEU A 20 3.27 -1.27 20.55
N ASP A 21 3.77 -1.06 21.77
CA ASP A 21 3.08 -0.25 22.80
C ASP A 21 2.85 1.19 22.30
N ALA A 22 3.86 1.79 21.65
CA ALA A 22 3.74 3.13 21.09
C ALA A 22 2.75 3.20 19.93
N SER A 23 2.73 2.21 19.03
CA SER A 23 1.72 2.09 17.98
C SER A 23 0.33 2.02 18.59
N VAL A 24 0.08 1.13 19.56
CA VAL A 24 -1.23 0.98 20.20
C VAL A 24 -1.69 2.30 20.85
N LYS A 25 -0.81 2.97 21.60
CA LYS A 25 -1.12 4.26 22.23
C LYS A 25 -1.41 5.35 21.21
N LEU A 26 -0.62 5.42 20.13
CA LEU A 26 -0.83 6.39 19.06
C LEU A 26 -2.18 6.18 18.38
N ILE A 27 -2.48 4.95 17.95
CA ILE A 27 -3.72 4.65 17.24
C ILE A 27 -4.95 4.90 18.12
N ASN A 28 -4.90 4.48 19.39
CA ASN A 28 -6.02 4.72 20.32
C ASN A 28 -6.23 6.22 20.58
N GLY A 29 -5.16 7.01 20.73
CA GLY A 29 -5.25 8.45 20.87
C GLY A 29 -5.84 9.12 19.62
N LEU A 30 -5.36 8.74 18.43
CA LEU A 30 -5.88 9.27 17.16
C LEU A 30 -7.36 8.94 16.93
N GLN A 31 -7.79 7.74 17.31
CA GLN A 31 -9.19 7.35 17.25
C GLN A 31 -10.05 8.24 18.17
N GLN A 32 -9.60 8.52 19.39
CA GLN A 32 -10.31 9.44 20.30
C GLN A 32 -10.40 10.86 19.73
N PHE A 33 -9.36 11.38 19.08
CA PHE A 33 -9.41 12.69 18.41
C PHE A 33 -10.34 12.70 17.20
N GLN A 34 -10.45 11.58 16.50
CA GLN A 34 -11.38 11.44 15.38
C GLN A 34 -12.83 11.40 15.87
N ASP A 35 -13.09 10.65 16.94
CA ASP A 35 -14.42 10.52 17.55
C ASP A 35 -14.86 11.85 18.20
N SER A 36 -13.94 12.60 18.83
CA SER A 36 -14.25 13.90 19.43
C SER A 36 -14.61 14.95 18.38
N LYS A 37 -13.95 14.95 17.22
CA LYS A 37 -14.33 15.79 16.08
C LYS A 37 -15.73 15.44 15.55
N ALA A 38 -16.12 14.16 15.62
CA ALA A 38 -17.46 13.72 15.22
C ALA A 38 -18.57 14.19 16.18
N ALA A 39 -18.25 14.39 17.46
CA ALA A 39 -19.19 14.81 18.49
C ALA A 39 -19.36 16.32 18.63
N ALA A 40 -18.47 17.13 18.04
CA ALA A 40 -18.57 18.59 18.09
C ALA A 40 -19.74 19.10 17.21
N PRO A 41 -20.60 20.01 17.71
CA PRO A 41 -21.61 20.65 16.86
C PRO A 41 -20.93 21.42 15.73
N ALA A 42 -21.53 21.40 14.53
CA ALA A 42 -21.06 22.12 13.36
C ALA A 42 -21.20 23.65 13.56
N GLU A 43 -20.37 24.23 14.42
CA GLU A 43 -20.20 25.67 14.48
C GLU A 43 -19.18 26.08 13.41
N SER A 44 -19.58 27.07 12.63
CA SER A 44 -18.79 27.72 11.60
C SER A 44 -17.53 28.32 12.20
N ASP A 45 -16.38 27.71 11.94
CA ASP A 45 -15.09 28.30 12.32
C ASP A 45 -14.34 28.74 11.07
N ALA A 46 -14.70 29.95 10.63
CA ALA A 46 -13.73 30.85 10.03
C ALA A 46 -12.93 31.45 11.20
N SER A 47 -11.80 30.83 11.55
CA SER A 47 -10.82 31.43 12.43
C SER A 47 -9.47 31.52 11.73
N GLU A 48 -8.85 32.65 11.97
CA GLU A 48 -7.80 33.29 11.20
C GLU A 48 -6.49 32.51 11.21
N ASP A 49 -5.88 32.55 10.03
CA ASP A 49 -4.51 32.20 9.71
C ASP A 49 -3.53 32.85 10.70
N ASP A 50 -2.91 32.04 11.53
CA ASP A 50 -1.62 32.35 12.15
C ASP A 50 -0.72 31.13 11.92
N SER A 51 -0.25 31.03 10.68
CA SER A 51 0.74 30.06 10.25
C SER A 51 2.13 30.68 10.33
N ASP A 52 2.94 30.21 11.29
CA ASP A 52 4.39 30.37 11.20
C ASP A 52 4.88 29.62 9.96
N GLU A 53 5.23 30.40 8.93
CA GLU A 53 5.76 29.97 7.64
C GLU A 53 6.94 29.01 7.77
N TYR A 54 6.75 27.79 7.24
CA TYR A 54 7.81 27.08 6.54
C TYR A 54 7.30 26.81 5.12
N GLU A 55 7.80 27.59 4.15
CA GLU A 55 7.47 27.44 2.74
C GLU A 55 7.78 26.03 2.23
N ASP A 56 6.75 25.21 2.02
CA ASP A 56 6.82 23.99 1.20
C ASP A 56 6.02 24.23 -0.08
N LYS A 57 6.71 24.68 -1.13
CA LYS A 57 6.14 24.83 -2.48
C LYS A 57 5.93 23.45 -3.10
N GLY A 58 4.70 22.95 -3.01
CA GLY A 58 4.30 21.67 -3.61
C GLY A 58 2.79 21.47 -3.59
N ASP A 59 2.05 22.47 -4.08
CA ASP A 59 0.61 22.42 -4.28
C ASP A 59 0.24 21.39 -5.37
N SER A 60 -0.35 20.25 -4.96
CA SER A 60 -1.45 19.53 -5.64
C SER A 60 -1.77 18.24 -4.89
N THR A 61 -2.07 18.32 -3.58
CA THR A 61 -2.75 17.23 -2.88
C THR A 61 -4.10 17.05 -3.55
N LYS A 62 -4.27 16.00 -4.34
CA LYS A 62 -5.59 15.61 -4.84
C LYS A 62 -6.39 15.19 -3.60
N LYS A 63 -7.13 16.17 -3.08
CA LYS A 63 -7.79 16.23 -1.78
C LYS A 63 -8.12 14.83 -1.23
N LEU A 64 -7.36 14.42 -0.22
CA LEU A 64 -7.92 13.57 0.83
C LEU A 64 -9.25 14.21 1.26
N ASN A 65 -10.22 13.48 1.81
CA ASN A 65 -11.41 14.11 2.38
C ASN A 65 -11.00 14.90 3.65
N GLU A 66 -10.29 16.02 3.44
CA GLU A 66 -9.55 16.78 4.43
C GLU A 66 -10.50 17.34 5.48
N ASP A 67 -11.74 17.62 5.12
CA ASP A 67 -12.68 18.21 6.07
C ASP A 67 -13.15 17.20 7.15
N LEU A 68 -13.04 15.89 6.93
CA LEU A 68 -13.57 14.86 7.83
C LEU A 68 -12.56 14.34 8.86
N ASN A 69 -11.26 14.40 8.57
CA ASN A 69 -10.22 13.96 9.50
C ASN A 69 -9.88 15.05 10.51
N SER A 70 -9.64 14.69 11.77
CA SER A 70 -9.07 15.64 12.74
C SER A 70 -7.67 16.10 12.32
N GLU A 71 -7.24 17.28 12.77
CA GLU A 71 -5.90 17.79 12.45
C GLU A 71 -4.80 16.84 12.96
N ASP A 72 -5.02 16.18 14.09
CA ASP A 72 -4.13 15.14 14.60
C ASP A 72 -4.04 13.92 13.68
N VAL A 73 -5.17 13.45 13.12
CA VAL A 73 -5.17 12.34 12.15
C VAL A 73 -4.47 12.73 10.86
N LYS A 74 -4.72 13.93 10.33
CA LYS A 74 -4.01 14.45 9.15
C LYS A 74 -2.51 14.56 9.39
N TYR A 75 -2.12 15.09 10.55
CA TYR A 75 -0.73 15.19 10.94
C TYR A 75 -0.09 13.81 11.06
N ALA A 76 -0.77 12.86 11.70
CA ALA A 76 -0.29 11.50 11.84
C ALA A 76 -0.11 10.81 10.49
N LEU A 77 -1.08 10.85 9.58
CA LEU A 77 -0.94 10.28 8.24
C LEU A 77 0.30 10.84 7.51
N ARG A 78 0.44 12.17 7.47
CA ARG A 78 1.61 12.83 6.85
C ARG A 78 2.92 12.40 7.50
N ARG A 79 2.96 12.34 8.85
CA ARG A 79 4.16 11.98 9.60
C ARG A 79 4.52 10.50 9.44
N LEU A 80 3.53 9.62 9.43
CA LEU A 80 3.72 8.18 9.24
C LEU A 80 4.26 7.90 7.83
N ILE A 81 3.64 8.48 6.80
CA ILE A 81 4.08 8.33 5.40
C ILE A 81 5.51 8.85 5.21
N ARG A 82 5.83 10.04 5.70
CA ARG A 82 7.20 10.58 5.62
C ARG A 82 8.22 9.73 6.41
N GLY A 83 7.80 9.16 7.54
CA GLY A 83 8.65 8.29 8.37
C GLY A 83 9.08 6.99 7.68
N LEU A 84 8.40 6.56 6.61
CA LEU A 84 8.76 5.38 5.83
C LEU A 84 10.10 5.52 5.11
N ALA A 85 10.52 6.76 4.80
CA ALA A 85 11.82 7.08 4.20
C ALA A 85 12.93 7.30 5.24
N SER A 86 12.71 6.90 6.51
CA SER A 86 13.76 7.02 7.53
C SER A 86 14.98 6.16 7.17
N PRO A 87 16.21 6.67 7.36
CA PRO A 87 17.43 5.88 7.16
C PRO A 87 17.58 4.76 8.21
N ARG A 88 16.85 4.82 9.33
CA ARG A 88 16.89 3.82 10.41
C ARG A 88 15.90 2.70 10.14
N GLU A 89 16.37 1.46 10.13
CA GLU A 89 15.54 0.29 9.82
C GLU A 89 14.40 0.10 10.83
N SER A 90 14.69 0.26 12.12
CA SER A 90 13.69 0.15 13.20
C SER A 90 12.57 1.17 13.04
N SER A 91 12.90 2.40 12.61
CA SER A 91 11.91 3.43 12.28
C SER A 91 11.00 2.97 11.15
N ARG A 92 11.56 2.51 10.02
CA ARG A 92 10.74 2.10 8.86
C ARG A 92 9.71 1.04 9.26
N LEU A 93 10.12 0.06 10.07
CA LEU A 93 9.22 -0.96 10.59
C LEU A 93 8.12 -0.38 11.49
N GLY A 94 8.47 0.45 12.46
CA GLY A 94 7.49 1.05 13.38
C GLY A 94 6.50 1.98 12.69
N PHE A 95 6.98 2.82 11.77
CA PHE A 95 6.15 3.71 10.96
C PHE A 95 5.23 2.92 10.02
N SER A 96 5.72 1.86 9.38
CA SER A 96 4.91 1.01 8.51
C SER A 96 3.79 0.30 9.29
N VAL A 97 4.09 -0.28 10.46
CA VAL A 97 3.07 -0.95 11.28
C VAL A 97 2.01 0.03 11.77
N ALA A 98 2.43 1.20 12.28
CA ALA A 98 1.50 2.22 12.73
C ALA A 98 0.63 2.76 11.57
N LEU A 99 1.19 2.91 10.37
CA LEU A 99 0.43 3.29 9.18
C LEU A 99 -0.60 2.21 8.81
N THR A 100 -0.20 0.95 8.74
CA THR A 100 -1.10 -0.18 8.45
C THR A 100 -2.29 -0.21 9.41
N GLU A 101 -2.02 -0.11 10.72
CA GLU A 101 -3.05 -0.12 11.75
C GLU A 101 -3.97 1.10 11.70
N LEU A 102 -3.43 2.29 11.43
CA LEU A 102 -4.24 3.50 11.27
C LEU A 102 -5.19 3.36 10.09
N LEU A 103 -4.68 2.94 8.93
CA LEU A 103 -5.48 2.77 7.72
C LEU A 103 -6.55 1.69 7.89
N ALA A 104 -6.28 0.63 8.66
CA ALA A 104 -7.24 -0.43 8.93
C ALA A 104 -8.47 0.06 9.73
N ARG A 105 -8.32 1.13 10.52
CA ARG A 105 -9.40 1.68 11.38
C ARG A 105 -10.08 2.91 10.81
N LEU A 106 -9.40 3.69 9.98
CA LEU A 106 -9.97 4.90 9.38
C LEU A 106 -10.93 4.57 8.25
N ASN A 107 -12.17 5.05 8.32
CA ASN A 107 -13.17 4.96 7.25
C ASN A 107 -13.38 6.30 6.51
N THR A 108 -12.47 7.25 6.70
CA THR A 108 -12.52 8.62 6.16
C THR A 108 -11.53 8.87 5.03
N VAL A 109 -10.67 7.90 4.72
CA VAL A 109 -9.65 7.98 3.66
C VAL A 109 -9.87 6.86 2.64
N ASP A 110 -9.69 7.17 1.36
CA ASP A 110 -9.73 6.17 0.29
C ASP A 110 -8.34 5.63 -0.06
N ALA A 111 -8.32 4.48 -0.72
CA ALA A 111 -7.09 3.86 -1.20
C ALA A 111 -6.37 4.75 -2.22
N ALA A 112 -7.11 5.43 -3.10
CA ALA A 112 -6.53 6.27 -4.15
C ALA A 112 -5.72 7.44 -3.57
N GLY A 113 -6.28 8.17 -2.60
CA GLY A 113 -5.60 9.30 -1.94
C GLY A 113 -4.36 8.86 -1.17
N ILE A 114 -4.44 7.75 -0.42
CA ILE A 114 -3.30 7.23 0.32
C ILE A 114 -2.19 6.72 -0.61
N VAL A 115 -2.53 6.00 -1.68
CA VAL A 115 -1.57 5.58 -2.70
C VAL A 115 -0.90 6.81 -3.33
N SER A 116 -1.66 7.84 -3.71
CA SER A 116 -1.09 9.09 -4.25
C SER A 116 -0.11 9.74 -3.27
N SER A 117 -0.50 9.87 -2.00
CA SER A 117 0.34 10.46 -0.96
C SER A 117 1.64 9.68 -0.75
N ILE A 118 1.62 8.35 -0.82
CA ILE A 118 2.82 7.52 -0.74
C ILE A 118 3.72 7.74 -1.98
N LEU A 119 3.15 7.83 -3.18
CA LEU A 119 3.92 8.05 -4.41
C LEU A 119 4.58 9.43 -4.43
N GLU A 120 3.85 10.46 -4.01
CA GLU A 120 4.34 11.84 -3.86
C GLU A 120 5.48 11.92 -2.82
N ALA A 121 5.30 11.27 -1.67
CA ALA A 121 6.33 11.22 -0.63
C ALA A 121 7.54 10.34 -1.00
N SER A 122 7.45 9.53 -2.07
CA SER A 122 8.49 8.60 -2.49
C SER A 122 9.05 8.88 -3.89
N VAL A 123 9.07 10.14 -4.33
CA VAL A 123 9.69 10.54 -5.59
C VAL A 123 11.22 10.52 -5.49
N THR A 124 11.88 9.80 -6.40
CA THR A 124 13.35 9.82 -6.52
C THR A 124 13.80 10.86 -7.55
N SER A 125 14.83 11.63 -7.23
CA SER A 125 15.49 12.58 -8.13
C SER A 125 16.96 12.22 -8.35
N ASN A 126 17.51 12.59 -9.52
CA ASN A 126 18.94 12.40 -9.83
C ASN A 126 19.87 13.21 -8.93
N ALA A 127 19.36 14.23 -8.23
CA ALA A 127 20.12 15.00 -7.25
C ALA A 127 20.31 14.28 -5.90
N MET A 128 19.55 13.20 -5.66
CA MET A 128 19.58 12.47 -4.39
C MET A 128 20.80 11.55 -4.30
N LYS A 129 21.33 11.39 -3.09
CA LYS A 129 22.42 10.44 -2.84
C LYS A 129 21.91 9.00 -2.90
N GLY A 130 22.81 8.04 -3.11
CA GLY A 130 22.45 6.62 -3.20
C GLY A 130 21.67 6.09 -1.99
N GLN A 131 22.02 6.52 -0.77
CA GLN A 131 21.30 6.15 0.45
C GLN A 131 19.89 6.77 0.49
N GLU A 132 19.75 8.04 0.12
CA GLU A 132 18.44 8.72 0.06
C GLU A 132 17.54 8.05 -0.99
N ILE A 133 18.07 7.73 -2.17
CA ILE A 133 17.34 6.96 -3.19
C ILE A 133 16.88 5.62 -2.61
N ARG A 134 17.76 4.91 -1.91
CA ARG A 134 17.44 3.61 -1.30
C ARG A 134 16.31 3.75 -0.26
N ASP A 135 16.40 4.74 0.62
CA ASP A 135 15.39 4.99 1.66
C ASP A 135 14.04 5.39 1.05
N THR A 136 14.04 6.19 -0.02
CA THR A 136 12.84 6.54 -0.80
C THR A 136 12.20 5.33 -1.48
N LEU A 137 13.01 4.42 -2.05
CA LEU A 137 12.47 3.19 -2.66
C LEU A 137 11.88 2.25 -1.60
N PHE A 138 12.51 2.15 -0.42
CA PHE A 138 11.92 1.45 0.72
C PHE A 138 10.61 2.09 1.17
N ALA A 139 10.53 3.42 1.20
CA ALA A 139 9.29 4.12 1.55
C ALA A 139 8.13 3.73 0.64
N ARG A 140 8.38 3.65 -0.68
CA ARG A 140 7.39 3.19 -1.66
C ARG A 140 6.96 1.74 -1.40
N LEU A 141 7.93 0.83 -1.21
CA LEU A 141 7.63 -0.58 -0.93
C LEU A 141 6.78 -0.75 0.34
N PHE A 142 7.23 -0.17 1.46
CA PHE A 142 6.55 -0.29 2.74
C PHE A 142 5.18 0.38 2.72
N GLY A 143 5.07 1.56 2.10
CA GLY A 143 3.79 2.26 1.99
C GLY A 143 2.75 1.48 1.20
N LEU A 144 3.08 1.00 0.00
CA LEU A 144 2.15 0.20 -0.80
C LEU A 144 1.80 -1.13 -0.11
N THR A 145 2.77 -1.75 0.56
CA THR A 145 2.53 -2.97 1.35
C THR A 145 1.61 -2.70 2.53
N ALA A 146 1.74 -1.55 3.21
CA ALA A 146 0.85 -1.14 4.30
C ALA A 146 -0.59 -0.97 3.84
N VAL A 147 -0.81 -0.37 2.65
CA VAL A 147 -2.15 -0.21 2.05
C VAL A 147 -2.80 -1.56 1.73
N ILE A 148 -2.01 -2.54 1.28
CA ILE A 148 -2.48 -3.91 1.03
C ILE A 148 -2.83 -4.59 2.37
N GLN A 149 -1.92 -4.55 3.34
CA GLN A 149 -2.08 -5.23 4.63
C GLN A 149 -3.21 -4.65 5.48
N SER A 150 -3.51 -3.36 5.33
CA SER A 150 -4.61 -2.69 6.04
C SER A 150 -5.99 -2.96 5.42
N ASP A 151 -6.05 -3.80 4.38
CA ASP A 151 -7.26 -4.11 3.58
C ASP A 151 -7.86 -2.89 2.86
N LEU A 152 -7.20 -1.72 2.90
CA LEU A 152 -7.76 -0.48 2.35
C LEU A 152 -7.96 -0.59 0.83
N LEU A 153 -7.05 -1.30 0.14
CA LEU A 153 -7.12 -1.53 -1.30
C LEU A 153 -8.29 -2.45 -1.73
N PHE A 154 -8.88 -3.19 -0.80
CA PHE A 154 -9.92 -4.20 -1.06
C PHE A 154 -11.23 -3.90 -0.31
N ARG A 155 -11.26 -2.79 0.42
CA ARG A 155 -12.36 -2.45 1.31
C ARG A 155 -13.65 -2.23 0.53
N THR A 156 -14.68 -2.97 0.89
CA THR A 156 -16.02 -2.88 0.29
C THR A 156 -16.93 -1.86 0.99
N SER A 157 -16.56 -1.42 2.20
CA SER A 157 -17.30 -0.38 2.91
C SER A 157 -17.18 0.96 2.18
N ARG A 158 -18.24 1.76 2.32
CA ARG A 158 -18.25 3.15 1.84
C ARG A 158 -17.51 4.04 2.83
N LEU A 159 -16.93 5.12 2.31
CA LEU A 159 -16.32 6.14 3.16
C LEU A 159 -17.40 6.89 3.95
N THR A 160 -17.05 7.27 5.17
CA THR A 160 -17.84 8.23 5.94
C THR A 160 -17.83 9.57 5.21
N THR A 161 -19.00 10.11 4.89
CA THR A 161 -19.17 11.44 4.27
C THR A 161 -19.65 12.51 5.25
N SER A 162 -20.23 12.10 6.37
CA SER A 162 -20.66 12.97 7.44
C SER A 162 -20.40 12.28 8.77
N LEU A 163 -19.74 12.98 9.68
CA LEU A 163 -19.49 12.45 11.03
C LEU A 163 -20.80 12.27 11.82
N SER A 164 -21.83 13.05 11.49
CA SER A 164 -23.17 12.97 12.07
C SER A 164 -24.04 11.87 11.44
N ALA A 165 -23.65 11.35 10.26
CA ALA A 165 -24.37 10.30 9.53
C ALA A 165 -23.36 9.32 8.88
N PRO A 166 -22.66 8.49 9.68
CA PRO A 166 -21.52 7.70 9.22
C PRO A 166 -21.85 6.59 8.21
N ASN A 167 -23.13 6.30 7.99
CA ASN A 167 -23.64 5.23 7.11
C ASN A 167 -24.33 5.75 5.84
N GLU A 168 -24.16 7.03 5.48
CA GLU A 168 -24.60 7.52 4.17
C GLU A 168 -23.75 6.91 3.05
N SER A 169 -24.31 6.87 1.83
CA SER A 169 -23.73 6.28 0.62
C SER A 169 -22.51 7.03 0.11
N GLY A 170 -21.46 7.15 0.92
CA GLY A 170 -20.21 7.75 0.53
C GLY A 170 -19.54 7.05 -0.64
N PRO A 171 -18.49 7.65 -1.23
CA PRO A 171 -17.74 6.99 -2.30
C PRO A 171 -17.14 5.66 -1.81
N ALA A 172 -16.84 4.78 -2.76
CA ALA A 172 -16.15 3.52 -2.45
C ALA A 172 -14.76 3.83 -1.86
N ALA A 173 -14.39 3.12 -0.78
CA ALA A 173 -13.06 3.27 -0.18
C ALA A 173 -11.95 2.72 -1.08
N SER A 174 -12.27 1.78 -1.97
CA SER A 174 -11.36 1.17 -2.93
C SER A 174 -11.93 1.21 -4.35
N THR A 175 -11.05 1.28 -5.34
CA THR A 175 -11.41 1.27 -6.76
C THR A 175 -10.42 0.40 -7.54
N LEU A 176 -10.86 -0.14 -8.68
CA LEU A 176 -10.00 -0.86 -9.61
C LEU A 176 -8.77 -0.02 -9.99
N ALA A 177 -8.94 1.27 -10.25
CA ALA A 177 -7.84 2.16 -10.63
C ALA A 177 -6.77 2.27 -9.52
N ALA A 178 -7.17 2.41 -8.26
CA ALA A 178 -6.24 2.45 -7.13
C ALA A 178 -5.46 1.14 -7.00
N PHE A 179 -6.15 -0.01 -7.16
CA PHE A 179 -5.53 -1.32 -7.18
C PHE A 179 -4.51 -1.44 -8.33
N GLN A 180 -4.90 -1.09 -9.55
CA GLN A 180 -4.02 -1.13 -10.73
C GLN A 180 -2.78 -0.25 -10.55
N THR A 181 -2.94 0.96 -10.00
CA THR A 181 -1.81 1.84 -9.69
C THR A 181 -0.86 1.20 -8.68
N ALA A 182 -1.37 0.65 -7.57
CA ALA A 182 -0.53 0.03 -6.54
C ALA A 182 0.27 -1.17 -7.09
N ILE A 183 -0.38 -2.06 -7.85
CA ILE A 183 0.30 -3.22 -8.46
C ILE A 183 1.32 -2.78 -9.52
N THR A 184 0.98 -1.82 -10.38
CA THR A 184 1.90 -1.29 -11.39
C THR A 184 3.15 -0.70 -10.75
N GLU A 185 2.99 0.06 -9.66
CA GLU A 185 4.11 0.65 -8.94
C GLU A 185 4.98 -0.38 -8.24
N LEU A 186 4.41 -1.47 -7.71
CA LEU A 186 5.18 -2.60 -7.17
C LEU A 186 5.98 -3.32 -8.26
N ILE A 187 5.37 -3.57 -9.43
CA ILE A 187 6.08 -4.16 -10.59
C ILE A 187 7.25 -3.25 -10.98
N ASN A 188 6.99 -1.96 -11.21
CA ASN A 188 8.02 -0.98 -11.55
C ASN A 188 9.15 -0.94 -10.53
N LEU A 189 8.81 -1.07 -9.23
CA LEU A 189 9.79 -1.08 -8.15
C LEU A 189 10.68 -2.33 -8.18
N GLY A 190 10.09 -3.51 -8.41
CA GLY A 190 10.82 -4.78 -8.53
C GLY A 190 11.72 -4.84 -9.76
N GLU A 191 11.30 -4.21 -10.86
CA GLU A 191 12.11 -4.11 -12.09
C GLU A 191 13.22 -3.07 -11.98
N LYS A 192 13.06 -2.03 -11.14
CA LYS A 192 14.04 -0.96 -10.98
C LYS A 192 15.33 -1.41 -10.26
N LYS A 193 15.23 -2.31 -9.28
CA LYS A 193 16.38 -2.83 -8.50
C LYS A 193 16.17 -4.29 -8.11
N SER A 194 17.15 -5.15 -8.40
CA SER A 194 17.10 -6.59 -8.08
C SER A 194 16.84 -6.88 -6.60
N TRP A 195 17.48 -6.13 -5.69
CA TRP A 195 17.28 -6.30 -4.23
C TRP A 195 15.90 -5.88 -3.71
N LEU A 196 15.04 -5.28 -4.54
CA LEU A 196 13.63 -5.02 -4.23
C LEU A 196 12.69 -6.03 -4.88
N ARG A 197 13.16 -6.81 -5.86
CA ARG A 197 12.32 -7.65 -6.72
C ARG A 197 11.51 -8.64 -5.90
N GLU A 198 12.17 -9.46 -5.09
CA GLU A 198 11.51 -10.45 -4.25
C GLU A 198 10.42 -9.82 -3.36
N SER A 199 10.76 -8.74 -2.65
CA SER A 199 9.82 -8.09 -1.73
C SER A 199 8.64 -7.43 -2.46
N SER A 200 8.88 -6.78 -3.60
CA SER A 200 7.81 -6.17 -4.40
C SER A 200 6.83 -7.22 -4.93
N TRP A 201 7.34 -8.33 -5.47
CA TRP A 201 6.50 -9.40 -6.00
C TRP A 201 5.83 -10.23 -4.91
N TRP A 202 6.44 -10.33 -3.72
CA TRP A 202 5.78 -10.86 -2.54
C TRP A 202 4.56 -10.00 -2.17
N SER A 203 4.68 -8.66 -2.17
CA SER A 203 3.55 -7.77 -1.92
C SER A 203 2.45 -7.87 -2.99
N ILE A 204 2.81 -8.10 -4.26
CA ILE A 204 1.83 -8.40 -5.33
C ILE A 204 1.11 -9.73 -5.05
N SER A 205 1.84 -10.76 -4.63
CA SER A 205 1.26 -12.06 -4.26
C SER A 205 0.33 -11.94 -3.05
N LEU A 206 0.68 -11.08 -2.08
CA LEU A 206 -0.17 -10.75 -0.95
C LEU A 206 -1.45 -10.05 -1.41
N ALA A 207 -1.35 -9.08 -2.31
CA ALA A 207 -2.50 -8.39 -2.87
C ALA A 207 -3.45 -9.33 -3.61
N LEU A 208 -2.92 -10.28 -4.38
CA LEU A 208 -3.72 -11.33 -5.03
C LEU A 208 -4.50 -12.18 -4.02
N LYS A 209 -3.86 -12.58 -2.92
CA LYS A 209 -4.51 -13.35 -1.85
C LYS A 209 -5.66 -12.58 -1.21
N TYR A 210 -5.43 -11.30 -0.89
CA TYR A 210 -6.47 -10.42 -0.33
C TYR A 210 -7.62 -10.23 -1.31
N LEU A 211 -7.32 -9.90 -2.58
CA LEU A 211 -8.32 -9.76 -3.64
C LEU A 211 -9.20 -11.01 -3.74
N TYR A 212 -8.60 -12.20 -3.64
CA TYR A 212 -9.33 -13.46 -3.69
C TYR A 212 -10.14 -13.75 -2.42
N SER A 213 -9.61 -13.47 -1.23
CA SER A 213 -10.32 -13.71 0.04
C SER A 213 -11.47 -12.74 0.26
N THR A 214 -11.40 -11.53 -0.29
CA THR A 214 -12.43 -10.52 -0.10
C THR A 214 -13.68 -10.84 -0.92
N GLN A 215 -14.82 -10.76 -0.24
CA GLN A 215 -16.16 -10.97 -0.81
C GLN A 215 -16.83 -9.62 -1.08
N GLY A 216 -17.64 -9.54 -2.13
CA GLY A 216 -18.42 -8.33 -2.45
C GLY A 216 -17.63 -7.22 -3.16
N LEU A 217 -16.42 -7.49 -3.64
CA LEU A 217 -15.69 -6.59 -4.53
C LEU A 217 -16.25 -6.67 -5.95
N GLU A 218 -16.92 -5.61 -6.40
CA GLU A 218 -17.56 -5.56 -7.72
C GLU A 218 -16.56 -5.68 -8.88
N TRP A 219 -15.36 -5.13 -8.72
CA TRP A 219 -14.31 -5.10 -9.74
C TRP A 219 -13.31 -6.27 -9.64
N LYS A 220 -13.61 -7.31 -8.85
CA LYS A 220 -12.67 -8.41 -8.56
C LYS A 220 -12.22 -9.17 -9.81
N ASP A 221 -13.18 -9.57 -10.65
CA ASP A 221 -12.88 -10.35 -11.86
C ASP A 221 -12.09 -9.52 -12.88
N GLU A 222 -12.43 -8.24 -13.02
CA GLU A 222 -11.73 -7.27 -13.86
C GLU A 222 -10.28 -7.06 -13.39
N ALA A 223 -10.05 -7.00 -12.08
CA ALA A 223 -8.70 -6.92 -11.51
C ALA A 223 -7.88 -8.18 -11.78
N ILE A 224 -8.47 -9.37 -11.65
CA ILE A 224 -7.80 -10.65 -11.93
C ILE A 224 -7.42 -10.72 -13.41
N GLU A 225 -8.35 -10.40 -14.32
CA GLU A 225 -8.09 -10.37 -15.76
C GLU A 225 -6.98 -9.37 -16.08
N TRP A 226 -7.06 -8.15 -15.54
CA TRP A 226 -6.03 -7.13 -15.74
C TRP A 226 -4.64 -7.57 -15.24
N MET A 227 -4.55 -8.23 -14.08
CA MET A 227 -3.27 -8.75 -13.59
C MET A 227 -2.71 -9.82 -14.53
N VAL A 228 -3.55 -10.72 -15.02
CA VAL A 228 -3.14 -11.77 -15.97
C VAL A 228 -2.60 -11.13 -17.25
N GLU A 229 -3.32 -10.15 -17.80
CA GLU A 229 -2.89 -9.41 -18.98
C GLU A 229 -1.56 -8.67 -18.75
N THR A 230 -1.42 -8.00 -17.60
CA THR A 230 -0.23 -7.20 -17.28
C THR A 230 1.02 -8.07 -17.11
N ILE A 231 0.91 -9.21 -16.42
CA ILE A 231 2.06 -10.05 -16.05
C ILE A 231 2.44 -11.06 -17.14
N TYR A 232 1.45 -11.58 -17.86
CA TYR A 232 1.65 -12.71 -18.79
C TYR A 232 1.46 -12.35 -20.26
N ARG A 233 1.16 -11.09 -20.61
CA ARG A 233 1.14 -10.63 -22.00
C ARG A 233 2.13 -9.49 -22.27
N GLY A 234 2.29 -9.16 -23.54
CA GLY A 234 3.23 -8.13 -23.99
C GLY A 234 4.69 -8.47 -23.71
N ASP A 235 5.50 -7.46 -23.40
CA ASP A 235 6.92 -7.63 -23.14
C ASP A 235 7.20 -8.35 -21.81
N GLN A 236 6.35 -8.16 -20.80
CA GLN A 236 6.48 -8.85 -19.51
C GLN A 236 6.27 -10.36 -19.60
N ALA A 237 5.56 -10.84 -20.64
CA ALA A 237 5.37 -12.27 -20.88
C ALA A 237 6.68 -13.02 -21.16
N LYS A 238 7.65 -12.34 -21.78
CA LYS A 238 8.86 -12.95 -22.33
C LYS A 238 9.83 -13.43 -21.26
N GLU A 239 9.88 -12.71 -20.15
CA GLU A 239 10.78 -13.00 -19.04
C GLU A 239 10.08 -13.83 -17.97
N TRP A 240 10.79 -14.84 -17.47
CA TRP A 240 10.37 -15.68 -16.36
C TRP A 240 11.39 -15.59 -15.24
N THR A 241 10.94 -15.14 -14.09
CA THR A 241 11.76 -14.99 -12.88
C THR A 241 11.25 -15.93 -11.77
N PRO A 242 12.05 -16.21 -10.72
CA PRO A 242 11.58 -16.93 -9.55
C PRO A 242 10.31 -16.33 -8.93
N GLU A 243 10.20 -15.00 -8.91
CA GLU A 243 9.05 -14.28 -8.38
C GLU A 243 7.80 -14.48 -9.24
N LYS A 244 7.95 -14.39 -10.57
CA LYS A 244 6.85 -14.64 -11.49
C LYS A 244 6.36 -16.09 -11.36
N LEU A 245 7.27 -17.06 -11.21
CA LEU A 245 6.90 -18.45 -10.90
C LEU A 245 6.09 -18.57 -9.61
N ALA A 246 6.56 -17.93 -8.53
CA ALA A 246 5.86 -17.94 -7.24
C ALA A 246 4.45 -17.34 -7.34
N LEU A 247 4.32 -16.20 -8.02
CA LEU A 247 3.03 -15.57 -8.27
C LEU A 247 2.12 -16.44 -9.16
N THR A 248 2.67 -17.10 -10.18
CA THR A 248 1.93 -18.05 -11.01
C THR A 248 1.36 -19.18 -10.15
N LEU A 249 2.13 -19.77 -9.24
CA LEU A 249 1.62 -20.82 -8.35
C LEU A 249 0.43 -20.34 -7.52
N ALA A 250 0.54 -19.14 -6.93
CA ALA A 250 -0.55 -18.55 -6.17
C ALA A 250 -1.79 -18.32 -7.04
N PHE A 251 -1.62 -17.85 -8.28
CA PHE A 251 -2.72 -17.71 -9.22
C PHE A 251 -3.36 -19.06 -9.62
N GLN A 252 -2.57 -20.12 -9.83
CA GLN A 252 -3.13 -21.43 -10.20
C GLN A 252 -3.97 -22.03 -9.07
N GLU A 253 -3.57 -21.78 -7.82
CA GLU A 253 -4.29 -22.19 -6.62
C GLU A 253 -5.61 -21.41 -6.46
N LEU A 254 -5.56 -20.09 -6.61
CA LEU A 254 -6.72 -19.22 -6.36
C LEU A 254 -7.67 -19.15 -7.56
N VAL A 255 -7.14 -19.13 -8.79
CA VAL A 255 -7.90 -18.94 -10.03
C VAL A 255 -7.66 -20.11 -11.00
N PRO A 256 -8.10 -21.34 -10.65
CA PRO A 256 -7.78 -22.55 -11.41
C PRO A 256 -8.43 -22.59 -12.80
N ASN A 257 -9.50 -21.83 -13.02
CA ASN A 257 -10.30 -21.85 -14.25
C ASN A 257 -9.73 -20.98 -15.38
N GLN A 258 -8.61 -20.28 -15.17
CA GLN A 258 -7.95 -19.54 -16.25
C GLN A 258 -7.40 -20.49 -17.32
N SER A 259 -7.20 -19.98 -18.53
CA SER A 259 -6.59 -20.72 -19.64
C SER A 259 -5.07 -20.87 -19.44
N TRP A 260 -4.66 -21.52 -18.35
CA TRP A 260 -3.27 -21.69 -17.95
C TRP A 260 -2.39 -22.30 -19.04
N LYS A 261 -2.95 -23.18 -19.89
CA LYS A 261 -2.22 -23.71 -21.04
C LYS A 261 -1.74 -22.61 -22.00
N ASP A 262 -2.58 -21.61 -22.25
CA ASP A 262 -2.27 -20.52 -23.17
C ASP A 262 -1.39 -19.46 -22.50
N ILE A 263 -1.64 -19.20 -21.20
CA ILE A 263 -0.86 -18.25 -20.39
C ILE A 263 0.60 -18.71 -20.22
N LEU A 264 0.81 -20.01 -20.02
CA LEU A 264 2.14 -20.55 -19.74
C LEU A 264 2.94 -20.88 -21.02
N ALA A 265 2.27 -20.90 -22.18
CA ALA A 265 2.92 -21.10 -23.46
C ALA A 265 3.73 -19.85 -23.90
N PRO A 266 4.84 -20.01 -24.64
CA PRO A 266 5.43 -21.26 -25.10
C PRO A 266 6.43 -21.88 -24.10
N THR A 267 6.75 -21.18 -23.01
CA THR A 267 7.81 -21.57 -22.06
C THR A 267 7.52 -22.91 -21.39
N PHE A 268 6.27 -23.13 -21.02
CA PHE A 268 5.81 -24.36 -20.37
C PHE A 268 4.83 -25.10 -21.26
N ARG A 269 4.94 -26.43 -21.28
CA ARG A 269 4.20 -27.30 -22.21
C ARG A 269 2.86 -27.76 -21.64
N ASN A 270 2.70 -27.68 -20.33
CA ASN A 270 1.54 -28.19 -19.61
C ASN A 270 0.89 -27.05 -18.81
N GLN A 271 -0.44 -27.13 -18.67
CA GLN A 271 -1.25 -26.17 -17.92
C GLN A 271 -0.86 -26.10 -16.44
N ALA A 272 -0.45 -27.20 -15.81
CA ALA A 272 0.03 -27.19 -14.43
C ALA A 272 1.51 -26.80 -14.41
N LEU A 273 1.86 -25.70 -13.74
CA LEU A 273 3.22 -25.18 -13.70
C LEU A 273 4.18 -26.24 -13.16
N VAL A 274 3.88 -26.84 -12.01
CA VAL A 274 4.70 -27.89 -11.36
C VAL A 274 4.40 -29.29 -11.91
N SER A 275 4.32 -29.42 -13.23
CA SER A 275 4.23 -30.73 -13.89
C SER A 275 5.63 -31.23 -14.28
N SER A 276 5.81 -32.55 -14.29
CA SER A 276 7.09 -33.19 -14.66
C SER A 276 7.72 -32.63 -15.96
N PRO A 277 6.97 -32.38 -17.06
CA PRO A 277 7.53 -31.79 -18.28
C PRO A 277 8.05 -30.35 -18.14
N ASN A 278 7.56 -29.58 -17.17
CA ASN A 278 7.93 -28.19 -16.94
C ASN A 278 9.13 -28.04 -15.98
N LEU A 279 9.45 -29.07 -15.18
CA LEU A 279 10.52 -29.03 -14.18
C LEU A 279 11.89 -28.60 -14.73
N PRO A 280 12.34 -29.02 -15.93
CA PRO A 280 13.62 -28.57 -16.47
C PRO A 280 13.67 -27.06 -16.74
N ALA A 281 12.55 -26.45 -17.15
CA ALA A 281 12.46 -25.01 -17.37
C ALA A 281 12.45 -24.25 -16.04
N ILE A 282 11.67 -24.72 -15.05
CA ILE A 282 11.65 -24.17 -13.69
C ILE A 282 13.05 -24.21 -13.07
N ALA A 283 13.74 -25.36 -13.17
CA ALA A 283 15.08 -25.53 -12.62
C ALA A 283 16.12 -24.60 -13.28
N ARG A 284 15.91 -24.18 -14.53
CA ARG A 284 16.77 -23.18 -15.18
C ARG A 284 16.52 -21.79 -14.61
N ILE A 285 15.26 -21.37 -14.54
CA ILE A 285 14.86 -20.06 -13.99
C ILE A 285 15.35 -19.87 -12.55
N LEU A 286 15.22 -20.92 -11.72
CA LEU A 286 15.66 -20.88 -10.32
C LEU A 286 17.19 -20.93 -10.14
N LYS A 287 17.96 -21.26 -11.19
CA LYS A 287 19.43 -21.26 -11.15
C LYS A 287 20.05 -19.97 -11.66
N GLU A 288 19.31 -19.21 -12.46
CA GLU A 288 19.74 -17.93 -13.04
C GLU A 288 19.59 -16.75 -12.07
N THR A 289 19.33 -17.03 -10.79
CA THR A 289 19.24 -16.00 -9.73
C THR A 289 20.65 -15.62 -9.27
N ASP A 290 21.27 -14.66 -9.96
CA ASP A 290 22.45 -13.91 -9.52
C ASP A 290 22.06 -12.71 -8.63
#